data_AF-A0A398BDN8-F1
#
_entry.id   AF-A0A398BDN8-F1
#
_cell.length_a   1.000
_cell.length_b   1.000
_cell.length_c   1.000
_cell.angle_alpha   90.00
_cell.angle_beta   90.00
_cell.angle_gamma   90.00
#
_symmetry.space_group_name_H-M   'P 1'
#
loop_
_entity.id
_entity.type
_entity.pdbx_description
1 polymer ?
#
loop_
_entity_poly.entity_id
_entity_poly.type
_entity_poly.pdbx_seq_one_letter_code
_entity_poly.pdbx_strand_id
1 'polypeptide(L)'
;MSSLTTFNVGETLSPPFGNTLIIGAGPAAIHIAVSVSRGWSDNIGLLNRKGAHTVRLAKELTQNHYVLHSNVQGEKYNNLSGTVALDCFYAGYDDIDDIWQTLIICTPSDSYTDVINALNIDSLKKVKTIILISPSIGSNLLVTSQLKNSKGRIDVISLSTYFAATKFDSTNVSIRTAFTKALKKRIYIAASQNNSTAILNVQRFIENLGIHCTVVNHAIEAESKNITTYVHPPFFINEFSLSEIFSLKDSKKWMYKIYPEGPITQHLIKAMVLLWKEVSMLIECLGAKPINLLKFLNDDNYPVHELTLSREDIENFPQLEELKQEYLLYIRYASILIDPFSKPDENGKYFDFSSVPYKKVYKDSYGKWIIPRIPFEDYKKLKLIYGLAEKVNVTMPQTLELIKYFEKRLHEFIQEHGEDSFYPEVFKDTTENDVEAIYSELERK
;
A
#
# COMPACT_ATOMS: atom_id res chain seq x y z
N MET A 1 11.89 57.76 -11.11
CA MET A 1 11.98 56.98 -12.36
C MET A 1 12.51 55.60 -12.01
N SER A 2 11.59 54.68 -11.68
CA SER A 2 11.90 53.29 -11.29
C SER A 2 11.85 52.40 -12.52
N SER A 3 12.94 51.66 -12.77
CA SER A 3 13.03 50.66 -13.83
C SER A 3 12.15 49.45 -13.51
N LEU A 4 11.10 49.28 -14.30
CA LEU A 4 10.34 48.04 -14.42
C LEU A 4 11.17 47.04 -15.24
N THR A 5 11.70 46.01 -14.59
CA THR A 5 12.19 44.81 -15.25
C THR A 5 11.01 43.91 -15.56
N THR A 6 10.62 43.90 -16.84
CA THR A 6 9.68 42.95 -17.43
C THR A 6 10.24 41.54 -17.36
N PHE A 7 9.58 40.66 -16.60
CA PHE A 7 9.82 39.22 -16.69
C PHE A 7 9.28 38.72 -18.04
N ASN A 8 10.15 38.11 -18.83
CA ASN A 8 9.79 37.42 -20.06
C ASN A 8 8.86 36.25 -19.73
N VAL A 9 7.63 36.32 -20.25
CA VAL A 9 6.68 35.22 -20.34
C VAL A 9 7.05 34.44 -21.61
N GLY A 10 7.55 33.20 -21.48
CA GLY A 10 7.87 32.42 -22.69
C GLY A 10 8.67 31.12 -22.57
N GLU A 11 9.05 30.63 -21.39
CA GLU A 11 9.54 29.25 -21.25
C GLU A 11 8.44 28.39 -20.62
N THR A 12 7.85 27.49 -21.39
CA THR A 12 7.06 26.40 -20.83
C THR A 12 7.99 25.52 -20.02
N LEU A 13 8.06 25.76 -18.71
CA LEU A 13 8.75 24.88 -17.76
C LEU A 13 8.20 23.47 -17.96
N SER A 14 9.08 22.52 -18.29
CA SER A 14 8.70 21.11 -18.41
C SER A 14 8.04 20.64 -17.10
N PRO A 15 6.94 19.87 -17.17
CA PRO A 15 6.26 19.30 -16.02
C PRO A 15 7.23 18.57 -15.07
N PRO A 16 7.04 18.66 -13.74
CA PRO A 16 7.98 18.12 -12.77
C PRO A 16 8.29 16.62 -12.89
N PHE A 17 7.42 15.81 -13.49
CA PHE A 17 7.67 14.37 -13.73
C PHE A 17 8.08 14.04 -15.18
N GLY A 18 8.12 15.01 -16.10
CA GLY A 18 8.35 14.74 -17.53
C GLY A 18 7.32 13.80 -18.12
N ASN A 19 7.72 12.81 -18.91
CA ASN A 19 6.82 11.72 -19.35
C ASN A 19 6.71 10.67 -18.24
N THR A 20 5.47 10.28 -17.92
CA THR A 20 5.17 9.39 -16.82
C THR A 20 4.55 8.08 -17.31
N LEU A 21 5.17 6.95 -16.96
CA LEU A 21 4.60 5.62 -17.15
C LEU A 21 4.04 5.10 -15.84
N ILE A 22 2.73 4.85 -15.79
CA ILE A 22 2.04 4.28 -14.64
C ILE A 22 1.97 2.77 -14.83
N ILE A 23 2.44 2.00 -13.85
CA ILE A 23 2.56 0.54 -13.93
C ILE A 23 1.57 -0.13 -12.99
N GLY A 24 0.74 -1.00 -13.55
CA GLY A 24 -0.42 -1.60 -12.91
C GLY A 24 -1.69 -0.80 -13.26
N ALA A 25 -2.75 -1.48 -13.65
CA ALA A 25 -4.00 -0.84 -14.09
C ALA A 25 -5.17 -1.02 -13.11
N GLY A 26 -4.89 -0.89 -11.82
CA GLY A 26 -5.93 -0.88 -10.78
C GLY A 26 -6.61 0.49 -10.61
N PRO A 27 -7.61 0.61 -9.73
CA PRO A 27 -8.29 1.88 -9.47
C PRO A 27 -7.36 3.01 -9.00
N ALA A 28 -6.33 2.67 -8.22
CA ALA A 28 -5.31 3.63 -7.79
C ALA A 28 -4.55 4.24 -8.97
N ALA A 29 -4.20 3.41 -9.97
CA ALA A 29 -3.50 3.87 -11.16
C ALA A 29 -4.34 4.83 -12.01
N ILE A 30 -5.64 4.57 -12.13
CA ILE A 30 -6.58 5.45 -12.83
C ILE A 30 -6.66 6.82 -12.13
N HIS A 31 -6.81 6.81 -10.80
CA HIS A 31 -6.83 8.05 -10.01
C HIS A 31 -5.51 8.83 -10.11
N ILE A 32 -4.37 8.12 -10.09
CA ILE A 32 -3.05 8.72 -10.29
C ILE A 32 -2.91 9.30 -11.70
N ALA A 33 -3.36 8.61 -12.75
CA ALA A 33 -3.31 9.12 -14.12
C ALA A 33 -4.05 10.46 -14.26
N VAL A 34 -5.27 10.55 -13.72
CA VAL A 34 -6.06 11.80 -13.70
C VAL A 34 -5.40 12.88 -12.81
N SER A 35 -4.70 12.48 -11.76
CA SER A 35 -3.99 13.42 -10.88
C SER A 35 -2.73 13.99 -11.55
N VAL A 36 -1.98 13.15 -12.24
CA VAL A 36 -0.72 13.50 -12.92
C VAL A 36 -0.98 14.31 -14.20
N SER A 37 -2.12 14.14 -14.86
CA SER A 37 -2.50 14.90 -16.07
C SER A 37 -2.70 16.40 -15.84
N ARG A 38 -2.62 16.86 -14.59
CA ARG A 38 -2.87 18.24 -14.18
C ARG A 38 -1.60 19.07 -14.15
N GLY A 39 -0.80 18.96 -15.21
CA GLY A 39 0.47 19.67 -15.35
C GLY A 39 1.65 19.02 -14.62
N TRP A 40 1.53 17.76 -14.17
CA TRP A 40 2.66 17.03 -13.60
C TRP A 40 3.43 16.22 -14.61
N SER A 41 2.81 15.89 -15.75
CA SER A 41 3.43 15.13 -16.82
C SER A 41 3.11 15.68 -18.20
N ASP A 42 4.06 15.52 -19.12
CA ASP A 42 3.91 15.84 -20.55
C ASP A 42 3.11 14.75 -21.29
N ASN A 43 3.50 13.48 -21.08
CA ASN A 43 2.83 12.31 -21.66
C ASN A 43 2.54 11.29 -20.57
N ILE A 44 1.40 10.62 -20.65
CA ILE A 44 0.93 9.63 -19.68
C ILE A 44 0.73 8.28 -20.37
N GLY A 45 1.60 7.35 -20.02
CA GLY A 45 1.48 5.94 -20.38
C GLY A 45 0.83 5.13 -19.25
N LEU A 46 0.11 4.07 -19.61
CA LEU A 46 -0.34 3.06 -18.67
C LEU A 46 0.13 1.67 -19.11
N LEU A 47 0.74 0.92 -18.21
CA LEU A 47 1.22 -0.43 -18.44
C LEU A 47 0.50 -1.41 -17.51
N ASN A 48 0.11 -2.57 -18.01
CA ASN A 48 -0.34 -3.67 -17.17
C ASN A 48 0.19 -5.01 -17.67
N ARG A 49 0.46 -5.93 -16.74
CA ARG A 49 0.88 -7.30 -17.09
C ARG A 49 -0.14 -8.00 -17.99
N LYS A 50 0.29 -8.91 -18.86
CA LYS A 50 -0.62 -9.72 -19.70
C LYS A 50 -1.62 -10.49 -18.82
N GLY A 51 -2.87 -10.56 -19.28
CA GLY A 51 -3.93 -11.29 -18.57
C GLY A 51 -5.34 -10.80 -18.91
N ALA A 52 -6.35 -11.50 -18.41
CA ALA A 52 -7.76 -11.24 -18.72
C ALA A 52 -8.19 -9.79 -18.42
N HIS A 53 -7.74 -9.22 -17.30
CA HIS A 53 -8.00 -7.83 -16.96
C HIS A 53 -7.44 -6.85 -18.01
N THR A 54 -6.21 -7.07 -18.46
CA THR A 54 -5.54 -6.23 -19.46
C THR A 54 -6.21 -6.33 -20.82
N VAL A 55 -6.59 -7.53 -21.25
CA VAL A 55 -7.33 -7.74 -22.50
C VAL A 55 -8.66 -6.98 -22.48
N ARG A 56 -9.40 -7.08 -21.36
CA ARG A 56 -10.65 -6.34 -21.17
C ARG A 56 -10.41 -4.83 -21.20
N LEU A 57 -9.42 -4.33 -20.46
CA LEU A 57 -9.12 -2.91 -20.38
C LEU A 57 -8.68 -2.34 -21.73
N ALA A 58 -7.82 -3.06 -22.47
CA ALA A 58 -7.36 -2.66 -23.80
C ALA A 58 -8.54 -2.45 -24.77
N LYS A 59 -9.51 -3.38 -24.74
CA LYS A 59 -10.73 -3.29 -25.55
C LYS A 59 -11.56 -2.07 -25.14
N GLU A 60 -11.79 -1.86 -23.85
CA GLU A 60 -12.55 -0.70 -23.36
C GLU A 60 -11.83 0.62 -23.70
N LEU A 61 -10.50 0.70 -23.57
CA LEU A 61 -9.73 1.90 -23.90
C LEU A 61 -9.81 2.24 -25.39
N THR A 62 -9.59 1.25 -26.27
CA THR A 62 -9.62 1.45 -27.73
C THR A 62 -10.99 1.97 -28.20
N GLN A 63 -12.08 1.42 -27.63
CA GLN A 63 -13.45 1.83 -27.94
C GLN A 63 -13.80 3.25 -27.44
N ASN A 64 -13.00 3.80 -26.51
CA ASN A 64 -13.30 5.06 -25.84
C ASN A 64 -12.10 6.02 -25.90
N HIS A 65 -11.36 6.01 -27.01
CA HIS A 65 -10.25 6.93 -27.28
C HIS A 65 -9.22 7.03 -26.14
N TYR A 66 -8.94 5.89 -25.49
CA TYR A 66 -7.98 5.76 -24.40
C TYR A 66 -8.26 6.67 -23.19
N VAL A 67 -9.52 7.08 -22.99
CA VAL A 67 -9.91 7.95 -21.88
C VAL A 67 -10.12 7.14 -20.60
N LEU A 68 -9.56 7.64 -19.50
CA LEU A 68 -9.78 7.20 -18.13
C LEU A 68 -10.59 8.23 -17.35
N HIS A 69 -11.34 7.77 -16.35
CA HIS A 69 -12.20 8.63 -15.52
C HIS A 69 -11.92 8.37 -14.03
N SER A 70 -11.82 9.43 -13.24
CA SER A 70 -11.71 9.33 -11.79
C SER A 70 -12.70 10.29 -11.13
N ASN A 71 -13.53 9.76 -10.24
CA ASN A 71 -14.46 10.52 -9.42
C ASN A 71 -14.00 10.51 -7.96
N VAL A 72 -14.10 11.63 -7.27
CA VAL A 72 -13.72 11.77 -5.85
C VAL A 72 -14.92 12.23 -5.05
N GLN A 73 -15.18 11.55 -3.93
CA GLN A 73 -16.31 11.88 -3.06
C GLN A 73 -16.03 13.15 -2.25
N GLY A 74 -17.03 14.04 -2.20
CA GLY A 74 -17.06 15.22 -1.36
C GLY A 74 -16.69 16.49 -2.12
N GLU A 75 -17.50 17.54 -1.94
CA GLU A 75 -17.39 18.79 -2.72
C GLU A 75 -16.01 19.45 -2.63
N LYS A 76 -15.36 19.35 -1.47
CA LYS A 76 -14.00 19.86 -1.24
C LYS A 76 -12.96 19.27 -2.20
N TYR A 77 -13.19 18.07 -2.71
CA TYR A 77 -12.28 17.34 -3.59
C TYR A 77 -12.84 17.21 -5.02
N ASN A 78 -13.89 17.96 -5.37
CA ASN A 78 -14.44 17.93 -6.73
C ASN A 78 -13.39 18.30 -7.78
N ASN A 79 -12.49 19.21 -7.43
CA ASN A 79 -11.38 19.57 -8.28
C ASN A 79 -10.49 18.36 -8.60
N LEU A 80 -10.43 17.31 -7.76
CA LEU A 80 -9.68 16.05 -7.95
C LEU A 80 -10.39 15.01 -8.82
N SER A 81 -11.66 15.24 -9.17
CA SER A 81 -12.35 14.45 -10.20
C SER A 81 -11.97 14.92 -11.60
N GLY A 82 -12.01 14.03 -12.58
CA GLY A 82 -11.74 14.40 -13.97
C GLY A 82 -11.47 13.22 -14.89
N THR A 83 -10.97 13.54 -16.08
CA THR A 83 -10.68 12.60 -17.14
C THR A 83 -9.31 12.85 -17.73
N VAL A 84 -8.66 11.80 -18.24
CA VAL A 84 -7.38 11.89 -18.95
C VAL A 84 -7.40 10.94 -20.14
N ALA A 85 -6.92 11.38 -21.30
CA ALA A 85 -6.60 10.50 -22.41
C ALA A 85 -5.16 10.01 -22.25
N LEU A 86 -4.93 8.71 -22.34
CA LEU A 86 -3.58 8.15 -22.31
C LEU A 86 -2.90 8.36 -23.67
N ASP A 87 -1.63 8.73 -23.65
CA ASP A 87 -0.80 8.81 -24.85
C ASP A 87 -0.38 7.41 -25.33
N CYS A 88 -0.22 6.47 -24.39
CA CYS A 88 0.09 5.09 -24.72
C CYS A 88 -0.47 4.10 -23.69
N PHE A 89 -0.80 2.90 -24.15
CA PHE A 89 -1.17 1.77 -23.30
C PHE A 89 -0.37 0.52 -23.70
N TYR A 90 0.39 -0.03 -22.75
CA TYR A 90 1.19 -1.25 -22.94
C TYR A 90 0.52 -2.46 -22.31
N ALA A 91 0.17 -3.44 -23.14
CA ALA A 91 -0.43 -4.71 -22.73
C ALA A 91 0.64 -5.79 -22.48
N GLY A 92 1.57 -5.49 -21.58
CA GLY A 92 2.77 -6.30 -21.32
C GLY A 92 3.99 -5.42 -21.10
N TYR A 93 5.15 -6.05 -20.96
CA TYR A 93 6.44 -5.38 -20.76
C TYR A 93 7.30 -5.37 -22.03
N ASP A 94 6.75 -5.82 -23.15
CA ASP A 94 7.44 -5.87 -24.43
C ASP A 94 7.41 -4.49 -25.09
N ASP A 95 8.52 -4.10 -25.74
CA ASP A 95 8.64 -2.90 -26.59
C ASP A 95 8.27 -1.58 -25.89
N ILE A 96 8.70 -1.40 -24.63
CA ILE A 96 8.49 -0.14 -23.90
C ILE A 96 9.39 0.96 -24.47
N ASP A 97 8.78 2.06 -24.89
CA ASP A 97 9.50 3.20 -25.45
C ASP A 97 10.45 3.85 -24.43
N ASP A 98 11.68 4.17 -24.83
CA ASP A 98 12.63 4.94 -24.00
C ASP A 98 12.34 6.45 -24.06
N ILE A 99 11.12 6.81 -23.66
CA ILE A 99 10.66 8.20 -23.53
C ILE A 99 10.37 8.59 -22.09
N TRP A 100 10.16 7.62 -21.20
CA TRP A 100 9.65 7.81 -19.84
C TRP A 100 10.75 8.29 -18.89
N GLN A 101 10.51 9.40 -18.19
CA GLN A 101 11.41 9.93 -17.15
C GLN A 101 10.98 9.47 -15.75
N THR A 102 9.67 9.33 -15.51
CA THR A 102 9.13 8.91 -14.21
C THR A 102 8.32 7.62 -14.37
N LEU A 103 8.62 6.63 -13.54
CA LEU A 103 7.80 5.42 -13.41
C LEU A 103 7.02 5.49 -12.10
N ILE A 104 5.72 5.23 -12.14
CA ILE A 104 4.87 5.15 -10.94
C ILE A 104 4.32 3.73 -10.79
N ILE A 105 4.83 2.99 -9.81
CA ILE A 105 4.47 1.59 -9.60
C ILE A 105 3.25 1.50 -8.67
N CYS A 106 2.12 1.12 -9.25
CA CYS A 106 0.81 0.96 -8.61
C CYS A 106 0.42 -0.52 -8.38
N THR A 107 1.33 -1.46 -8.65
CA THR A 107 1.15 -2.87 -8.31
C THR A 107 1.35 -3.08 -6.80
N PRO A 108 0.90 -4.22 -6.24
CA PRO A 108 1.30 -4.64 -4.90
C PRO A 108 2.83 -4.78 -4.77
N SER A 109 3.36 -4.59 -3.56
CA SER A 109 4.81 -4.54 -3.31
C SER A 109 5.52 -5.88 -3.56
N ASP A 110 4.82 -7.01 -3.38
CA ASP A 110 5.33 -8.35 -3.67
C ASP A 110 5.55 -8.60 -5.17
N SER A 111 5.13 -7.68 -6.04
CA SER A 111 5.34 -7.74 -7.49
C SER A 111 6.44 -6.79 -7.98
N TYR A 112 7.07 -5.99 -7.10
CA TYR A 112 8.01 -4.95 -7.54
C TYR A 112 9.26 -5.52 -8.23
N THR A 113 9.86 -6.57 -7.68
CA THR A 113 11.02 -7.24 -8.31
C THR A 113 10.68 -7.75 -9.72
N ASP A 114 9.53 -8.41 -9.86
CA ASP A 114 9.05 -8.91 -11.16
C ASP A 114 8.82 -7.77 -12.15
N VAL A 115 8.23 -6.65 -11.71
CA VAL A 115 8.01 -5.44 -12.53
C VAL A 115 9.35 -4.87 -13.03
N ILE A 116 10.31 -4.65 -12.13
CA ILE A 116 11.60 -4.03 -12.48
C ILE A 116 12.39 -4.92 -13.44
N ASN A 117 12.38 -6.23 -13.20
CA ASN A 117 13.05 -7.20 -14.06
C ASN A 117 12.38 -7.30 -15.44
N ALA A 118 11.05 -7.34 -15.49
CA ALA A 118 10.31 -7.43 -16.75
C ALA A 118 10.45 -6.16 -17.62
N LEU A 119 10.55 -4.99 -17.01
CA LEU A 119 10.81 -3.73 -17.72
C LEU A 119 12.21 -3.64 -18.33
N ASN A 120 13.13 -4.51 -17.91
CA ASN A 120 14.56 -4.41 -18.24
C ASN A 120 15.05 -2.96 -18.01
N ILE A 121 14.85 -2.45 -16.78
CA ILE A 121 14.99 -1.02 -16.44
C ILE A 121 16.32 -0.40 -16.87
N ASP A 122 17.40 -1.18 -16.91
CA ASP A 122 18.72 -0.72 -17.35
C ASP A 122 18.78 -0.35 -18.83
N SER A 123 17.85 -0.84 -19.66
CA SER A 123 17.70 -0.46 -21.06
C SER A 123 17.02 0.90 -21.24
N LEU A 124 16.20 1.34 -20.29
CA LEU A 124 15.46 2.61 -20.33
C LEU A 124 16.36 3.77 -19.85
N LYS A 125 17.02 4.45 -20.79
CA LYS A 125 18.04 5.49 -20.51
C LYS A 125 17.43 6.81 -20.06
N LYS A 126 16.15 7.06 -20.31
CA LYS A 126 15.49 8.31 -19.88
C LYS A 126 14.93 8.28 -18.46
N VAL A 127 14.65 7.10 -17.89
CA VAL A 127 14.08 6.98 -16.54
C VAL A 127 15.01 7.59 -15.50
N LYS A 128 14.53 8.55 -14.72
CA LYS A 128 15.26 9.20 -13.62
C LYS A 128 14.63 8.93 -12.25
N THR A 129 13.35 8.60 -12.22
CA THR A 129 12.62 8.45 -10.95
C THR A 129 11.69 7.26 -11.00
N ILE A 130 11.69 6.46 -9.93
CA ILE A 130 10.71 5.40 -9.69
C ILE A 130 9.97 5.74 -8.40
N ILE A 131 8.64 5.85 -8.46
CA ILE A 131 7.78 6.13 -7.31
C ILE A 131 7.04 4.87 -6.93
N LEU A 132 7.28 4.37 -5.71
CA LEU A 132 6.59 3.23 -5.13
C LEU A 132 5.39 3.74 -4.34
N ILE A 133 4.17 3.47 -4.84
CA ILE A 133 2.95 4.04 -4.28
C ILE A 133 2.50 3.34 -2.99
N SER A 134 2.73 2.04 -2.89
CA SER A 134 2.30 1.25 -1.72
C SER A 134 3.33 0.18 -1.35
N PRO A 135 4.58 0.57 -1.04
CA PRO A 135 5.62 -0.36 -0.63
C PRO A 135 5.34 -1.02 0.73
N SER A 136 6.03 -2.12 0.96
CA SER A 136 6.30 -2.71 2.28
C SER A 136 7.70 -2.35 2.77
N ILE A 137 7.98 -2.57 4.06
CA ILE A 137 9.31 -2.40 4.66
C ILE A 137 10.36 -3.11 3.80
N GLY A 138 11.37 -2.36 3.34
CA GLY A 138 12.47 -2.84 2.51
C GLY A 138 12.26 -2.71 0.99
N SER A 139 11.08 -2.29 0.52
CA SER A 139 10.79 -2.25 -0.93
C SER A 139 11.71 -1.31 -1.70
N ASN A 140 12.06 -0.16 -1.13
CA ASN A 140 12.99 0.78 -1.75
C ASN A 140 14.34 0.13 -2.02
N LEU A 141 14.88 -0.54 -1.01
CA LEU A 141 16.17 -1.21 -1.05
C LEU A 141 16.13 -2.38 -2.01
N LEU A 142 15.03 -3.16 -1.98
CA LEU A 142 14.80 -4.24 -2.91
C LEU A 142 14.81 -3.73 -4.35
N VAL A 143 14.02 -2.71 -4.69
CA VAL A 143 14.01 -2.13 -6.04
C VAL A 143 15.39 -1.57 -6.40
N THR A 144 16.03 -0.84 -5.50
CA THR A 144 17.37 -0.27 -5.71
C THR A 144 18.42 -1.35 -6.01
N SER A 145 18.36 -2.50 -5.32
CA SER A 145 19.27 -3.63 -5.53
C SER A 145 19.18 -4.21 -6.95
N GLN A 146 18.03 -4.06 -7.63
CA GLN A 146 17.81 -4.51 -8.99
C GLN A 146 18.34 -3.53 -10.06
N LEU A 147 18.66 -2.28 -9.68
CA LEU A 147 19.04 -1.22 -10.62
C LEU A 147 20.54 -1.28 -11.00
N LYS A 148 21.02 -2.36 -11.61
CA LYS A 148 22.48 -2.64 -11.80
C LYS A 148 23.31 -1.42 -12.24
N ASN A 149 23.21 -1.02 -13.51
CA ASN A 149 24.00 0.09 -14.07
C ASN A 149 23.28 1.43 -13.89
N SER A 150 21.98 1.41 -13.61
CA SER A 150 21.15 2.60 -13.50
C SER A 150 21.05 3.17 -12.08
N LYS A 151 21.60 2.49 -11.07
CA LYS A 151 21.52 2.87 -9.65
C LYS A 151 21.88 4.32 -9.36
N GLY A 152 23.00 4.80 -9.91
CA GLY A 152 23.47 6.18 -9.68
C GLY A 152 22.64 7.25 -10.40
N ARG A 153 21.77 6.85 -11.34
CA ARG A 153 21.01 7.74 -12.22
C ARG A 153 19.53 7.78 -11.87
N ILE A 154 19.00 6.71 -11.29
CA ILE A 154 17.60 6.56 -10.94
C ILE A 154 17.46 6.75 -9.43
N ASP A 155 16.56 7.65 -9.04
CA ASP A 155 16.15 7.77 -7.64
C ASP A 155 14.83 7.02 -7.40
N VAL A 156 14.82 6.17 -6.38
CA VAL A 156 13.65 5.40 -5.95
C VAL A 156 13.01 6.11 -4.76
N ILE A 157 11.74 6.51 -4.89
CA ILE A 157 10.98 7.20 -3.84
C ILE A 157 9.90 6.26 -3.31
N SER A 158 9.91 6.00 -2.02
CA SER A 158 8.88 5.22 -1.33
C SER A 158 7.88 6.14 -0.65
N LEU A 159 6.59 5.93 -0.91
CA LEU A 159 5.50 6.43 -0.08
C LEU A 159 5.24 5.46 1.09
N SER A 160 4.60 5.92 2.15
CA SER A 160 4.20 5.03 3.24
C SER A 160 3.07 4.07 2.89
N THR A 161 2.13 4.51 2.05
CA THR A 161 1.00 3.74 1.55
C THR A 161 0.33 4.50 0.41
N TYR A 162 -0.59 3.84 -0.31
CA TYR A 162 -1.44 4.55 -1.25
C TYR A 162 -2.27 5.61 -0.51
N PHE A 163 -2.27 6.82 -1.07
CA PHE A 163 -2.78 8.02 -0.40
C PHE A 163 -4.31 8.19 -0.45
N ALA A 164 -5.04 7.20 -0.98
CA ALA A 164 -6.49 7.27 -1.09
C ALA A 164 -7.18 5.92 -0.89
N ALA A 165 -8.51 5.96 -0.76
CA ALA A 165 -9.37 4.78 -0.75
C ALA A 165 -10.15 4.73 -2.08
N THR A 166 -9.57 4.09 -3.08
CA THR A 166 -10.10 4.06 -4.46
C THR A 166 -10.51 2.65 -4.87
N LYS A 167 -11.68 2.53 -5.46
CA LYS A 167 -12.21 1.29 -6.04
C LYS A 167 -12.66 1.55 -7.48
N PHE A 168 -12.88 0.49 -8.26
CA PHE A 168 -13.66 0.66 -9.48
C PHE A 168 -15.06 1.16 -9.10
N ASP A 169 -15.64 2.01 -9.94
CA ASP A 169 -16.97 2.52 -9.71
C ASP A 169 -17.98 1.37 -9.80
N SER A 170 -18.55 0.97 -8.66
CA SER A 170 -19.52 -0.14 -8.59
C SER A 170 -20.85 0.16 -9.28
N THR A 171 -21.12 1.43 -9.61
CA THR A 171 -22.30 1.83 -10.38
C THR A 171 -22.07 1.75 -11.89
N ASN A 172 -20.82 1.55 -12.31
CA ASN A 172 -20.43 1.47 -13.71
C ASN A 172 -19.87 0.07 -14.01
N VAL A 173 -20.24 -0.50 -15.15
CA VAL A 173 -19.66 -1.78 -15.58
C VAL A 173 -18.21 -1.58 -16.04
N SER A 174 -17.83 -0.37 -16.47
CA SER A 174 -16.52 -0.07 -17.03
C SER A 174 -15.40 -0.10 -15.99
N ILE A 175 -14.28 -0.72 -16.38
CA ILE A 175 -13.04 -0.76 -15.58
C ILE A 175 -12.08 0.39 -15.91
N ARG A 176 -12.54 1.41 -16.64
CA ARG A 176 -11.82 2.67 -16.89
C ARG A 176 -12.17 3.78 -15.88
N THR A 177 -13.16 3.52 -15.04
CA THR A 177 -13.69 4.49 -14.07
C THR A 177 -13.33 4.09 -12.64
N ALA A 178 -12.61 4.97 -11.97
CA ALA A 178 -12.29 4.85 -10.56
C ALA A 178 -13.16 5.78 -9.71
N PHE A 179 -13.49 5.34 -8.50
CA PHE A 179 -14.18 6.10 -7.48
C PHE A 179 -13.35 6.14 -6.20
N THR A 180 -12.92 7.33 -5.82
CA THR A 180 -12.15 7.61 -4.60
C THR A 180 -13.09 8.10 -3.51
N LYS A 181 -13.26 7.28 -2.46
CA LYS A 181 -14.13 7.58 -1.32
C LYS A 181 -13.50 8.59 -0.35
N ALA A 182 -12.19 8.49 -0.16
CA ALA A 182 -11.47 9.28 0.82
C ALA A 182 -9.99 9.43 0.44
N LEU A 183 -9.38 10.50 0.92
CA LEU A 183 -7.93 10.73 0.87
C LEU A 183 -7.34 10.61 2.27
N LYS A 184 -6.08 10.17 2.36
CA LYS A 184 -5.32 10.18 3.61
C LYS A 184 -5.07 11.62 4.05
N LYS A 185 -5.02 11.86 5.36
CA LYS A 185 -4.63 13.16 5.92
C LYS A 185 -3.14 13.43 5.74
N ARG A 186 -2.34 12.37 5.87
CA ARG A 186 -0.88 12.42 5.85
C ARG A 186 -0.28 11.22 5.12
N ILE A 187 0.84 11.45 4.43
CA ILE A 187 1.72 10.43 3.86
C ILE A 187 3.17 10.78 4.19
N TYR A 188 3.98 9.74 4.41
CA TYR A 188 5.41 9.88 4.57
C TYR A 188 6.12 9.45 3.29
N ILE A 189 7.16 10.17 2.90
CA ILE A 189 7.98 9.81 1.73
C ILE A 189 9.46 9.83 2.08
N ALA A 190 10.23 8.98 1.40
CA ALA A 190 11.68 8.98 1.48
C ALA A 190 12.28 8.51 0.15
N ALA A 191 13.43 9.06 -0.18
CA ALA A 191 14.17 8.76 -1.39
C ALA A 191 15.33 7.79 -1.10
N SER A 192 15.78 7.13 -2.15
CA SER A 192 16.95 6.26 -2.11
C SER A 192 18.26 7.05 -1.98
N GLN A 193 18.27 8.29 -2.49
CA GLN A 193 19.41 9.21 -2.54
C GLN A 193 19.21 10.41 -1.59
N ASN A 194 20.24 10.76 -0.82
CA ASN A 194 20.19 11.84 0.20
C ASN A 194 19.95 13.24 -0.39
N ASN A 195 20.41 13.51 -1.62
CA ASN A 195 20.25 14.80 -2.29
C ASN A 195 19.18 14.75 -3.40
N SER A 196 18.16 13.91 -3.23
CA SER A 196 17.08 13.79 -4.21
C SER A 196 16.36 15.12 -4.42
N THR A 197 16.37 15.63 -5.65
CA THR A 197 15.49 16.74 -6.05
C THR A 197 14.10 16.24 -6.44
N ALA A 198 13.98 14.98 -6.85
CA ALA A 198 12.73 14.37 -7.28
C ALA A 198 11.74 14.22 -6.10
N ILE A 199 12.23 13.99 -4.88
CA ILE A 199 11.39 13.90 -3.69
C ILE A 199 10.59 15.19 -3.43
N LEU A 200 11.15 16.35 -3.76
CA LEU A 200 10.44 17.64 -3.64
C LEU A 200 9.31 17.76 -4.68
N ASN A 201 9.45 17.15 -5.85
CA ASN A 201 8.38 17.08 -6.84
C ASN A 201 7.26 16.17 -6.34
N VAL A 202 7.62 15.01 -5.76
CA VAL A 202 6.64 14.08 -5.17
C VAL A 202 5.92 14.71 -3.98
N GLN A 203 6.64 15.42 -3.11
CA GLN A 203 6.05 16.13 -1.97
C GLN A 203 5.01 17.14 -2.45
N ARG A 204 5.37 18.02 -3.39
CA ARG A 204 4.46 19.01 -3.95
C ARG A 204 3.27 18.38 -4.67
N PHE A 205 3.49 17.24 -5.34
CA PHE A 205 2.41 16.48 -5.97
C PHE A 205 1.38 16.03 -4.94
N ILE A 206 1.82 15.39 -3.85
CA ILE A 206 0.93 14.92 -2.79
C ILE A 206 0.24 16.09 -2.06
N GLU A 207 0.96 17.17 -1.79
CA GLU A 207 0.40 18.37 -1.14
C GLU A 207 -0.66 19.06 -2.02
N ASN A 208 -0.49 19.08 -3.34
CA ASN A 208 -1.50 19.60 -4.27
C ASN A 208 -2.78 18.74 -4.33
N LEU A 209 -2.75 17.50 -3.82
CA LEU A 209 -3.95 16.69 -3.60
C LEU A 209 -4.66 17.02 -2.27
N GLY A 210 -4.14 17.99 -1.50
CA GLY A 210 -4.66 18.36 -0.17
C GLY A 210 -4.23 17.41 0.94
N ILE A 211 -3.13 16.67 0.74
CA ILE A 211 -2.61 15.66 1.67
C ILE A 211 -1.30 16.16 2.26
N HIS A 212 -1.16 16.14 3.59
CA HIS A 212 0.10 16.53 4.21
C HIS A 212 1.20 15.51 3.86
N CYS A 213 2.31 15.98 3.33
CA CYS A 213 3.42 15.10 2.95
C CYS A 213 4.64 15.38 3.83
N THR A 214 5.11 14.35 4.54
CA THR A 214 6.28 14.46 5.41
C THR A 214 7.45 13.69 4.78
N VAL A 215 8.52 14.41 4.45
CA VAL A 215 9.78 13.79 4.04
C VAL A 215 10.51 13.26 5.27
N VAL A 216 10.93 12.00 5.23
CA VAL A 216 11.75 11.36 6.26
C VAL A 216 13.09 10.93 5.67
N ASN A 217 14.08 10.70 6.55
CA ASN A 217 15.46 10.50 6.13
C ASN A 217 15.73 9.09 5.56
N HIS A 218 14.91 8.11 5.94
CA HIS A 218 15.15 6.71 5.58
C HIS A 218 13.92 6.08 4.94
N ALA A 219 14.10 5.35 3.83
CA ALA A 219 13.01 4.68 3.13
C ALA A 219 12.24 3.70 4.04
N ILE A 220 12.96 2.94 4.86
CA ILE A 220 12.38 2.06 5.87
C ILE A 220 11.48 2.82 6.84
N GLU A 221 11.83 4.05 7.24
CA GLU A 221 10.98 4.86 8.11
C GLU A 221 9.64 5.18 7.41
N ALA A 222 9.66 5.64 6.15
CA ALA A 222 8.44 5.90 5.39
C ALA A 222 7.60 4.62 5.22
N GLU A 223 8.23 3.52 4.81
CA GLU A 223 7.59 2.23 4.56
C GLU A 223 7.01 1.59 5.84
N SER A 224 7.62 1.88 7.00
CA SER A 224 7.10 1.48 8.31
C SER A 224 5.82 2.22 8.68
N LYS A 225 5.49 3.37 8.06
CA LYS A 225 4.23 4.11 8.32
C LYS A 225 3.05 3.49 7.53
N ASN A 226 3.00 2.16 7.50
CA ASN A 226 1.96 1.37 6.86
C ASN A 226 1.14 0.61 7.91
N ILE A 227 -0.12 1.02 8.09
CA ILE A 227 -1.03 0.43 9.10
C ILE A 227 -1.22 -1.07 8.92
N THR A 228 -1.20 -1.59 7.69
CA THR A 228 -1.50 -3.00 7.44
C THR A 228 -0.46 -3.91 8.07
N THR A 229 0.80 -3.45 8.17
CA THR A 229 1.91 -4.22 8.76
C THR A 229 1.64 -4.62 10.21
N TYR A 230 1.04 -3.72 11.00
CA TYR A 230 0.83 -3.93 12.44
C TYR A 230 -0.56 -4.47 12.75
N VAL A 231 -1.56 -4.12 11.92
CA VAL A 231 -2.96 -4.43 12.20
C VAL A 231 -3.41 -5.72 11.53
N HIS A 232 -3.10 -5.91 10.24
CA HIS A 232 -3.69 -7.02 9.50
C HIS A 232 -3.25 -8.40 10.01
N PRO A 233 -1.96 -8.66 10.28
CA PRO A 233 -1.56 -9.99 10.72
C PRO A 233 -2.27 -10.50 11.97
N PRO A 234 -2.33 -9.79 13.12
CA PRO A 234 -3.08 -10.27 14.28
C PRO A 234 -4.59 -10.36 13.99
N PHE A 235 -5.13 -9.48 13.15
CA PHE A 235 -6.55 -9.49 12.79
C PHE A 235 -6.97 -10.63 11.87
N PHE A 236 -6.10 -11.10 10.99
CA PHE A 236 -6.49 -12.01 9.90
C PHE A 236 -5.70 -13.31 9.84
N ILE A 237 -4.59 -13.39 10.58
CA ILE A 237 -3.74 -14.58 10.70
C ILE A 237 -3.89 -15.14 12.12
N ASN A 238 -5.11 -15.53 12.45
CA ASN A 238 -5.48 -16.21 13.69
C ASN A 238 -6.52 -17.29 13.37
N GLU A 239 -6.75 -18.20 14.31
CA GLU A 239 -7.64 -19.35 14.11
C GLU A 239 -9.06 -18.95 13.66
N PHE A 240 -9.66 -17.93 14.29
CA PHE A 240 -11.01 -17.46 13.94
C PHE A 240 -11.06 -16.96 12.50
N SER A 241 -10.18 -16.03 12.14
CA SER A 241 -10.19 -15.37 10.84
C SER A 241 -9.82 -16.33 9.71
N LEU A 242 -8.80 -17.16 9.91
CA LEU A 242 -8.37 -18.15 8.94
C LEU A 242 -9.44 -19.23 8.73
N SER A 243 -10.19 -19.59 9.77
CA SER A 243 -11.36 -20.47 9.63
C SER A 243 -12.41 -19.85 8.72
N GLU A 244 -12.72 -18.56 8.90
CA GLU A 244 -13.69 -17.86 8.06
C GLU A 244 -13.21 -17.66 6.61
N ILE A 245 -11.94 -17.32 6.40
CA ILE A 245 -11.35 -17.07 5.07
C ILE A 245 -11.29 -18.34 4.22
N PHE A 246 -10.89 -19.46 4.83
CA PHE A 246 -10.76 -20.76 4.15
C PHE A 246 -12.02 -21.61 4.23
N SER A 247 -13.13 -21.07 4.74
CA SER A 247 -14.43 -21.76 4.78
C SER A 247 -15.18 -21.60 3.46
N LEU A 248 -15.84 -22.66 3.01
CA LEU A 248 -16.78 -22.64 1.90
C LEU A 248 -18.22 -22.34 2.34
N LYS A 249 -18.48 -22.30 3.65
CA LYS A 249 -19.80 -22.02 4.21
C LYS A 249 -20.01 -20.53 4.37
N ASP A 250 -21.20 -20.05 4.02
CA ASP A 250 -21.59 -18.68 4.29
C ASP A 250 -21.76 -18.42 5.79
N SER A 251 -21.30 -17.25 6.23
CA SER A 251 -21.32 -16.81 7.61
C SER A 251 -21.40 -15.29 7.65
N LYS A 252 -22.09 -14.74 8.65
CA LYS A 252 -22.15 -13.28 8.89
C LYS A 252 -21.11 -12.89 9.95
N LYS A 253 -19.82 -13.11 9.64
CA LYS A 253 -18.70 -12.70 10.47
C LYS A 253 -18.01 -11.48 9.88
N TRP A 254 -17.46 -10.66 10.75
CA TRP A 254 -16.92 -9.35 10.39
C TRP A 254 -15.46 -9.23 10.82
N MET A 255 -14.67 -8.54 10.00
CA MET A 255 -13.23 -8.39 10.17
C MET A 255 -12.87 -7.58 11.43
N TYR A 256 -13.73 -6.62 11.83
CA TYR A 256 -13.40 -5.64 12.86
C TYR A 256 -14.41 -5.59 14.02
N LYS A 257 -15.13 -6.68 14.29
CA LYS A 257 -16.02 -6.80 15.47
C LYS A 257 -15.38 -7.59 16.61
N ILE A 258 -15.92 -7.41 17.81
CA ILE A 258 -15.59 -8.20 19.00
C ILE A 258 -16.16 -9.62 18.85
N TYR A 259 -15.47 -10.61 19.41
CA TYR A 259 -15.94 -11.99 19.46
C TYR A 259 -17.32 -12.10 20.15
N PRO A 260 -18.27 -12.89 19.63
CA PRO A 260 -18.14 -13.88 18.55
C PRO A 260 -18.45 -13.35 17.14
N GLU A 261 -18.71 -12.06 16.95
CA GLU A 261 -19.03 -11.51 15.62
C GLU A 261 -17.78 -11.28 14.75
N GLY A 262 -16.64 -11.03 15.38
CA GLY A 262 -15.34 -10.89 14.74
C GLY A 262 -14.19 -11.38 15.62
N PRO A 263 -12.94 -11.16 15.20
CA PRO A 263 -11.77 -11.76 15.84
C PRO A 263 -11.30 -11.02 17.10
N ILE A 264 -11.79 -9.80 17.36
CA ILE A 264 -11.23 -8.94 18.41
C ILE A 264 -11.46 -9.57 19.79
N THR A 265 -10.35 -9.88 20.46
CA THR A 265 -10.24 -10.45 21.80
C THR A 265 -8.99 -9.88 22.47
N GLN A 266 -8.83 -10.09 23.79
CA GLN A 266 -7.60 -9.72 24.49
C GLN A 266 -6.36 -10.39 23.90
N HIS A 267 -6.47 -11.65 23.44
CA HIS A 267 -5.35 -12.41 22.89
C HIS A 267 -4.88 -11.84 21.54
N LEU A 268 -5.83 -11.42 20.71
CA LEU A 268 -5.52 -10.73 19.46
C LEU A 268 -4.81 -9.39 19.72
N ILE A 269 -5.28 -8.62 20.70
CA ILE A 269 -4.66 -7.33 21.04
C ILE A 269 -3.26 -7.52 21.60
N LYS A 270 -3.04 -8.54 22.44
CA LYS A 270 -1.69 -8.93 22.87
C LYS A 270 -0.79 -9.25 21.68
N ALA A 271 -1.25 -10.08 20.74
CA ALA A 271 -0.47 -10.41 19.54
C ALA A 271 -0.14 -9.16 18.71
N MET A 272 -1.04 -8.17 18.65
CA MET A 272 -0.78 -6.89 18.00
C MET A 272 0.33 -6.09 18.71
N VAL A 273 0.30 -5.99 20.04
CA VAL A 273 1.34 -5.29 20.80
C VAL A 273 2.70 -5.96 20.60
N LEU A 274 2.75 -7.29 20.71
CA LEU A 274 3.98 -8.06 20.54
C LEU A 274 4.54 -7.90 19.12
N LEU A 275 3.71 -8.05 18.08
CA LEU A 275 4.13 -7.82 16.70
C LEU A 275 4.68 -6.40 16.51
N TRP A 276 4.00 -5.38 17.04
CA TRP A 276 4.47 -4.00 16.93
C TRP A 276 5.82 -3.78 17.62
N LYS A 277 6.05 -4.38 18.79
CA LYS A 277 7.34 -4.31 19.49
C LYS A 277 8.45 -4.97 18.66
N GLU A 278 8.21 -6.18 18.16
CA GLU A 278 9.18 -6.91 17.34
C GLU A 278 9.53 -6.13 16.07
N VAL A 279 8.53 -5.64 15.34
CA VAL A 279 8.75 -4.83 14.14
C VAL A 279 9.47 -3.53 14.51
N SER A 280 9.13 -2.89 15.64
CA SER A 280 9.81 -1.66 16.08
C SER A 280 11.29 -1.89 16.37
N MET A 281 11.64 -3.00 17.03
CA MET A 281 13.02 -3.40 17.27
C MET A 281 13.77 -3.61 15.94
N LEU A 282 13.15 -4.30 14.98
CA LEU A 282 13.72 -4.45 13.64
C LEU A 282 13.96 -3.08 12.97
N ILE A 283 12.97 -2.18 12.99
CA ILE A 283 13.10 -0.83 12.40
C ILE A 283 14.27 -0.07 13.02
N GLU A 284 14.45 -0.14 14.34
CA GLU A 284 15.58 0.49 15.03
C GLU A 284 16.93 -0.13 14.61
N CYS A 285 17.03 -1.46 14.55
CA CYS A 285 18.22 -2.15 14.06
C CYS A 285 18.57 -1.81 12.61
N LEU A 286 17.57 -1.48 11.79
CA LEU A 286 17.75 -1.01 10.41
C LEU A 286 18.01 0.50 10.30
N GLY A 287 18.29 1.18 11.43
CA GLY A 287 18.69 2.59 11.46
C GLY A 287 17.56 3.59 11.26
N ALA A 288 16.30 3.15 11.40
CA ALA A 288 15.11 3.98 11.21
C ALA A 288 14.34 4.18 12.51
N LYS A 289 13.42 5.17 12.53
CA LYS A 289 12.62 5.47 13.71
C LYS A 289 11.30 4.68 13.71
N PRO A 290 11.02 3.86 14.74
CA PRO A 290 9.77 3.12 14.82
C PRO A 290 8.58 4.06 15.08
N ILE A 291 7.38 3.52 14.88
CA ILE A 291 6.14 4.25 15.07
C ILE A 291 5.68 4.17 16.53
N ASN A 292 5.07 5.25 17.04
CA ASN A 292 4.13 5.13 18.15
C ASN A 292 2.81 4.60 17.55
N LEU A 293 2.48 3.33 17.83
CA LEU A 293 1.34 2.66 17.20
C LEU A 293 0.01 3.35 17.54
N LEU A 294 -0.27 3.63 18.81
CA LEU A 294 -1.55 4.22 19.21
C LEU A 294 -1.75 5.61 18.59
N LYS A 295 -0.70 6.44 18.62
CA LYS A 295 -0.71 7.75 17.97
C LYS A 295 -0.92 7.63 16.47
N PHE A 296 -0.22 6.71 15.81
CA PHE A 296 -0.38 6.47 14.37
C PHE A 296 -1.80 6.01 14.01
N LEU A 297 -2.41 5.14 14.80
CA LEU A 297 -3.78 4.67 14.61
C LEU A 297 -4.82 5.78 14.81
N ASN A 298 -4.58 6.71 15.74
CA ASN A 298 -5.49 7.79 16.08
C ASN A 298 -5.34 9.02 15.17
N ASP A 299 -4.12 9.54 15.02
CA ASP A 299 -3.87 10.84 14.40
C ASP A 299 -3.81 10.74 12.87
N ASP A 300 -3.20 9.67 12.35
CA ASP A 300 -2.95 9.51 10.91
C ASP A 300 -3.98 8.58 10.22
N ASN A 301 -4.80 7.87 11.00
CA ASN A 301 -5.83 6.97 10.48
C ASN A 301 -7.24 7.38 10.96
N TYR A 302 -7.79 6.69 11.96
CA TYR A 302 -9.16 6.91 12.42
C TYR A 302 -9.14 7.37 13.87
N PRO A 303 -9.49 8.64 14.14
CA PRO A 303 -9.45 9.19 15.48
C PRO A 303 -10.57 8.64 16.35
N VAL A 304 -10.38 8.69 17.66
CA VAL A 304 -11.44 8.58 18.66
C VAL A 304 -11.55 9.90 19.44
N HIS A 305 -12.63 10.05 20.22
CA HIS A 305 -12.77 11.21 21.10
C HIS A 305 -11.71 11.21 22.19
N GLU A 306 -11.28 12.39 22.62
CA GLU A 306 -10.28 12.54 23.69
C GLU A 306 -10.79 12.02 25.05
N LEU A 307 -12.11 12.00 25.26
CA LEU A 307 -12.75 11.35 26.40
C LEU A 307 -12.51 9.83 26.44
N THR A 308 -12.25 9.21 25.29
CA THR A 308 -11.97 7.78 25.15
C THR A 308 -10.49 7.47 25.34
N LEU A 309 -9.61 8.25 24.72
CA LEU A 309 -8.16 8.12 24.83
C LEU A 309 -7.54 9.50 25.05
N SER A 310 -6.88 9.69 26.19
CA SER A 310 -6.23 10.96 26.50
C SER A 310 -5.01 11.19 25.60
N ARG A 311 -4.68 12.46 25.34
CA ARG A 311 -3.44 12.80 24.63
C ARG A 311 -2.20 12.29 25.35
N GLU A 312 -2.20 12.29 26.68
CA GLU A 312 -1.08 11.77 27.48
C GLU A 312 -0.83 10.27 27.22
N ASP A 313 -1.89 9.45 27.25
CA ASP A 313 -1.79 8.01 26.97
C ASP A 313 -1.35 7.77 25.50
N ILE A 314 -1.84 8.60 24.56
CA ILE A 314 -1.46 8.50 23.14
C ILE A 314 0.01 8.84 22.93
N GLU A 315 0.51 9.96 23.47
CA GLU A 315 1.89 10.42 23.25
C GLU A 315 2.91 9.50 23.91
N ASN A 316 2.62 9.05 25.13
CA ASN A 316 3.53 8.22 25.94
C ASN A 316 3.38 6.71 25.70
N PHE A 317 2.50 6.29 24.78
CA PHE A 317 2.19 4.87 24.53
C PHE A 317 3.42 3.95 24.45
N PRO A 318 4.53 4.31 23.75
CA PRO A 318 5.70 3.45 23.68
C PRO A 318 6.40 3.20 25.01
N GLN A 319 6.25 4.11 25.98
CA GLN A 319 6.86 4.05 27.30
C GLN A 319 5.96 3.38 28.35
N LEU A 320 4.70 3.10 28.02
CA LEU A 320 3.77 2.45 28.95
C LEU A 320 4.08 0.95 29.10
N GLU A 321 3.66 0.40 30.24
CA GLU A 321 3.70 -1.05 30.47
C GLU A 321 2.83 -1.81 29.46
N GLU A 322 3.25 -3.03 29.13
CA GLU A 322 2.59 -3.86 28.10
C GLU A 322 1.08 -4.03 28.34
N LEU A 323 0.67 -4.34 29.57
CA LEU A 323 -0.74 -4.51 29.90
C LEU A 323 -1.56 -3.24 29.65
N LYS A 324 -0.97 -2.06 29.93
CA LYS A 324 -1.61 -0.77 29.64
C LYS A 324 -1.64 -0.51 28.12
N GLN A 325 -0.59 -0.88 27.38
CA GLN A 325 -0.59 -0.80 25.91
C GLN A 325 -1.71 -1.65 25.30
N GLU A 326 -1.85 -2.90 25.76
CA GLU A 326 -2.93 -3.80 25.36
C GLU A 326 -4.30 -3.20 25.69
N TYR A 327 -4.49 -2.71 26.91
CA TYR A 327 -5.76 -2.09 27.33
C TYR A 327 -6.16 -0.92 26.45
N LEU A 328 -5.23 -0.01 26.13
CA LEU A 328 -5.51 1.15 25.29
C LEU A 328 -5.83 0.77 23.85
N LEU A 329 -5.16 -0.24 23.28
CA LEU A 329 -5.51 -0.74 21.94
C LEU A 329 -6.86 -1.46 21.94
N TYR A 330 -7.21 -2.19 22.99
CA TYR A 330 -8.53 -2.79 23.12
C TYR A 330 -9.63 -1.71 23.17
N ILE A 331 -9.46 -0.66 24.00
CA ILE A 331 -10.35 0.51 24.02
C ILE A 331 -10.46 1.11 22.62
N ARG A 332 -9.33 1.38 21.98
CA ARG A 332 -9.28 1.97 20.64
C ARG A 332 -10.18 1.21 19.68
N TYR A 333 -10.05 -0.11 19.60
CA TYR A 333 -10.83 -0.92 18.68
C TYR A 333 -12.30 -1.09 19.08
N ALA A 334 -12.61 -1.13 20.38
CA ALA A 334 -13.99 -1.10 20.85
C ALA A 334 -14.70 0.22 20.48
N SER A 335 -13.98 1.34 20.52
CA SER A 335 -14.54 2.66 20.25
C SER A 335 -14.76 2.98 18.77
N ILE A 336 -14.12 2.24 17.86
CA ILE A 336 -14.33 2.37 16.42
C ILE A 336 -15.21 1.26 15.83
N LEU A 337 -15.96 0.53 16.68
CA LEU A 337 -16.98 -0.39 16.18
C LEU A 337 -18.06 0.36 15.38
N ILE A 338 -18.32 1.58 15.80
CA ILE A 338 -19.09 2.60 15.11
C ILE A 338 -18.16 3.71 14.62
N ASP A 339 -18.64 4.58 13.73
CA ASP A 339 -18.00 5.87 13.48
C ASP A 339 -18.47 6.87 14.56
N PRO A 340 -17.63 7.21 15.56
CA PRO A 340 -18.03 8.05 16.69
C PRO A 340 -18.23 9.53 16.31
N PHE A 341 -17.94 9.91 15.06
CA PHE A 341 -18.16 11.25 14.52
C PHE A 341 -19.31 11.29 13.49
N SER A 342 -19.88 10.14 13.14
CA SER A 342 -21.05 10.10 12.27
C SER A 342 -22.28 10.71 12.97
N LYS A 343 -23.20 11.26 12.20
CA LYS A 343 -24.49 11.71 12.74
C LYS A 343 -25.31 10.46 13.12
N PRO A 344 -25.78 10.33 14.37
CA PRO A 344 -26.62 9.19 14.73
C PRO A 344 -27.97 9.26 14.01
N ASP A 345 -28.57 8.09 13.81
CA ASP A 345 -29.94 7.96 13.31
C ASP A 345 -30.98 8.41 14.37
N GLU A 346 -32.25 8.33 14.01
CA GLU A 346 -33.37 8.68 14.90
C GLU A 346 -33.45 7.86 16.20
N ASN A 347 -32.79 6.69 16.23
CA ASN A 347 -32.71 5.81 17.40
C ASN A 347 -31.40 5.98 18.18
N GLY A 348 -30.57 6.98 17.82
CA GLY A 348 -29.28 7.23 18.47
C GLY A 348 -28.16 6.28 18.01
N LYS A 349 -28.35 5.49 16.95
CA LYS A 349 -27.33 4.57 16.43
C LYS A 349 -26.41 5.29 15.46
N TYR A 350 -25.12 5.15 15.69
CA TYR A 350 -24.07 5.65 14.80
C TYR A 350 -23.84 4.68 13.63
N PHE A 351 -23.17 5.15 12.58
CA PHE A 351 -22.81 4.32 11.43
C PHE A 351 -21.94 3.14 11.86
N ASP A 352 -22.33 1.91 11.47
CA ASP A 352 -21.59 0.70 11.81
C ASP A 352 -20.32 0.59 10.96
N PHE A 353 -19.21 1.03 11.56
CA PHE A 353 -17.90 1.07 10.92
C PHE A 353 -17.22 -0.32 10.91
N SER A 354 -17.60 -1.19 11.83
CA SER A 354 -17.02 -2.53 12.00
C SER A 354 -17.54 -3.60 11.05
N SER A 355 -18.64 -3.35 10.35
CA SER A 355 -19.29 -4.30 9.45
C SER A 355 -18.57 -4.45 8.09
N VAL A 356 -17.31 -4.86 8.14
CA VAL A 356 -16.50 -5.22 6.97
C VAL A 356 -16.44 -6.75 6.83
N PRO A 357 -17.01 -7.35 5.77
CA PRO A 357 -17.12 -8.81 5.66
C PRO A 357 -15.79 -9.43 5.25
N TYR A 358 -15.58 -10.68 5.66
CA TYR A 358 -14.46 -11.47 5.16
C TYR A 358 -14.59 -11.74 3.66
N LYS A 359 -13.48 -11.57 2.93
CA LYS A 359 -13.31 -12.20 1.63
C LYS A 359 -12.83 -13.62 1.85
N LYS A 360 -13.51 -14.57 1.24
CA LYS A 360 -13.20 -16.01 1.35
C LYS A 360 -12.47 -16.48 0.11
N VAL A 361 -11.79 -17.62 0.24
CA VAL A 361 -11.27 -18.37 -0.92
C VAL A 361 -12.39 -18.59 -1.93
N TYR A 362 -12.06 -18.48 -3.22
CA TYR A 362 -13.01 -18.65 -4.31
C TYR A 362 -12.32 -19.27 -5.52
N LYS A 363 -13.09 -19.86 -6.43
CA LYS A 363 -12.57 -20.35 -7.71
C LYS A 363 -12.69 -19.28 -8.78
N ASP A 364 -11.65 -19.14 -9.59
CA ASP A 364 -11.70 -18.31 -10.78
C ASP A 364 -12.39 -19.01 -11.97
N SER A 365 -12.38 -18.38 -13.15
CA SER A 365 -12.97 -18.93 -14.37
C SER A 365 -12.30 -20.20 -14.88
N TYR A 366 -11.08 -20.51 -14.43
CA TYR A 366 -10.34 -21.73 -14.78
C TYR A 366 -10.51 -22.82 -13.73
N GLY A 367 -11.36 -22.60 -12.72
CA GLY A 367 -11.62 -23.54 -11.63
C GLY A 367 -10.49 -23.60 -10.60
N LYS A 368 -9.52 -22.68 -10.65
CA LYS A 368 -8.39 -22.61 -9.74
C LYS A 368 -8.75 -21.83 -8.48
N TRP A 369 -8.32 -22.32 -7.33
CA TRP A 369 -8.51 -21.63 -6.06
C TRP A 369 -7.66 -20.36 -5.97
N ILE A 370 -8.30 -19.27 -5.58
CA ILE A 370 -7.68 -17.98 -5.32
C ILE A 370 -7.75 -17.69 -3.82
N ILE A 371 -6.59 -17.48 -3.23
CA ILE A 371 -6.48 -16.98 -1.86
C ILE A 371 -6.70 -15.45 -1.90
N PRO A 372 -7.60 -14.89 -1.09
CA PRO A 372 -7.80 -13.45 -1.05
C PRO A 372 -6.52 -12.71 -0.64
N ARG A 373 -6.36 -11.49 -1.17
CA ARG A 373 -5.23 -10.61 -0.87
C ARG A 373 -4.99 -10.45 0.64
N ILE A 374 -6.07 -10.34 1.42
CA ILE A 374 -6.03 -10.39 2.88
C ILE A 374 -6.38 -11.82 3.29
N PRO A 375 -5.47 -12.60 3.92
CA PRO A 375 -4.18 -12.19 4.45
C PRO A 375 -2.96 -12.62 3.61
N PHE A 376 -3.11 -13.08 2.36
CA PHE A 376 -1.97 -13.61 1.59
C PHE A 376 -0.83 -12.60 1.38
N GLU A 377 -1.14 -11.34 1.08
CA GLU A 377 -0.14 -10.27 0.98
C GLU A 377 0.47 -9.94 2.35
N ASP A 378 -0.33 -10.01 3.42
CA ASP A 378 0.12 -9.74 4.79
C ASP A 378 1.07 -10.84 5.28
N TYR A 379 0.80 -12.10 4.93
CA TYR A 379 1.68 -13.24 5.16
C TYR A 379 3.04 -13.07 4.45
N LYS A 380 3.05 -12.71 3.16
CA LYS A 380 4.31 -12.48 2.43
C LYS A 380 5.13 -11.35 3.05
N LYS A 381 4.48 -10.25 3.46
CA LYS A 381 5.16 -9.15 4.16
C LYS A 381 5.77 -9.61 5.48
N LEU A 382 5.05 -10.42 6.26
CA LEU A 382 5.59 -10.96 7.51
C LEU A 382 6.81 -11.85 7.28
N LYS A 383 6.80 -12.70 6.24
CA LYS A 383 7.96 -13.53 5.91
C LYS A 383 9.20 -12.71 5.57
N LEU A 384 9.02 -11.65 4.78
CA LEU A 384 10.11 -10.71 4.46
C LEU A 384 10.65 -10.03 5.73
N ILE A 385 9.77 -9.52 6.58
CA ILE A 385 10.13 -8.88 7.86
C ILE A 385 10.89 -9.86 8.76
N TYR A 386 10.39 -11.09 8.88
CA TYR A 386 11.00 -12.13 9.69
C TYR A 386 12.42 -12.48 9.19
N GLY A 387 12.59 -12.72 7.89
CA GLY A 387 13.90 -13.04 7.33
C GLY A 387 14.89 -11.88 7.44
N LEU A 388 14.43 -10.62 7.32
CA LEU A 388 15.28 -9.45 7.61
C LEU A 388 15.71 -9.41 9.08
N ALA A 389 14.83 -9.74 10.01
CA ALA A 389 15.16 -9.82 11.43
C ALA A 389 16.19 -10.91 11.73
N GLU A 390 16.12 -12.06 11.06
CA GLU A 390 17.14 -13.10 11.16
C GLU A 390 18.52 -12.57 10.74
N LYS A 391 18.60 -11.78 9.66
CA LYS A 391 19.85 -11.17 9.20
C LYS A 391 20.48 -10.21 10.19
N VAL A 392 19.68 -9.51 10.98
CA VAL A 392 20.15 -8.56 12.01
C VAL A 392 20.10 -9.12 13.43
N ASN A 393 19.90 -10.44 13.59
CA ASN A 393 19.81 -11.13 14.87
C ASN A 393 18.73 -10.58 15.83
N VAL A 394 17.57 -10.18 15.28
CA VAL A 394 16.39 -9.76 16.06
C VAL A 394 15.42 -10.93 16.17
N THR A 395 15.10 -11.33 17.40
CA THR A 395 14.12 -12.40 17.66
C THR A 395 12.69 -11.89 17.47
N MET A 396 11.89 -12.59 16.67
CA MET A 396 10.48 -12.24 16.42
C MET A 396 9.52 -13.43 16.63
N PRO A 397 9.35 -13.93 17.87
CA PRO A 397 8.53 -15.12 18.13
C PRO A 397 7.04 -14.96 17.76
N GLN A 398 6.44 -13.80 18.00
CA GLN A 398 5.04 -13.53 17.65
C GLN A 398 4.85 -13.53 16.13
N THR A 399 5.77 -12.90 15.40
CA THR A 399 5.76 -12.91 13.93
C THR A 399 5.88 -14.33 13.38
N LEU A 400 6.80 -15.13 13.92
CA LEU A 400 6.96 -16.53 13.52
C LEU A 400 5.70 -17.35 13.81
N GLU A 401 5.04 -17.12 14.95
CA GLU A 401 3.78 -17.80 15.29
C GLU A 401 2.67 -17.50 14.27
N LEU A 402 2.51 -16.23 13.89
CA LEU A 402 1.54 -15.81 12.87
C LEU A 402 1.84 -16.48 11.52
N ILE A 403 3.09 -16.49 11.08
CA ILE A 403 3.51 -17.19 9.84
C ILE A 403 3.10 -18.67 9.90
N LYS A 404 3.39 -19.35 11.01
CA LYS A 404 3.04 -20.76 11.22
C LYS A 404 1.53 -21.02 11.19
N TYR A 405 0.71 -20.13 11.76
CA TYR A 405 -0.75 -20.27 11.67
C TYR A 405 -1.25 -20.21 10.24
N PHE A 406 -0.73 -19.26 9.44
CA PHE A 406 -1.12 -19.15 8.03
C PHE A 406 -0.69 -20.39 7.24
N GLU A 407 0.57 -20.80 7.36
CA GLU A 407 1.12 -21.95 6.63
C GLU A 407 0.41 -23.25 6.97
N LYS A 408 0.12 -23.48 8.26
CA LYS A 408 -0.66 -24.63 8.70
C LYS A 408 -2.03 -24.65 8.02
N ARG A 409 -2.79 -23.54 8.07
CA ARG A 409 -4.14 -23.49 7.48
C ARG A 409 -4.10 -23.65 5.96
N LEU A 410 -3.15 -23.00 5.30
CA LEU A 410 -2.97 -23.11 3.86
C LEU A 410 -2.65 -24.56 3.46
N HIS A 411 -1.75 -25.22 4.19
CA HIS A 411 -1.39 -26.61 3.96
C HIS A 411 -2.60 -27.55 4.12
N GLU A 412 -3.38 -27.39 5.19
CA GLU A 412 -4.63 -28.16 5.39
C GLU A 412 -5.60 -27.98 4.21
N PHE A 413 -5.78 -26.74 3.74
CA PHE A 413 -6.69 -26.45 2.64
C PHE A 413 -6.20 -27.02 1.30
N ILE A 414 -4.89 -27.01 1.06
CA ILE A 414 -4.26 -27.63 -0.12
C ILE A 414 -4.41 -29.15 -0.07
N GLN A 415 -4.17 -29.78 1.09
CA GLN A 415 -4.36 -31.22 1.27
C GLN A 415 -5.81 -31.65 0.99
N GLU A 416 -6.78 -30.83 1.41
CA GLU A 416 -8.21 -31.10 1.16
C GLU A 416 -8.60 -31.03 -0.32
N HIS A 417 -7.97 -30.13 -1.11
CA HIS A 417 -8.40 -29.82 -2.47
C HIS A 417 -7.44 -30.25 -3.59
N GLY A 418 -6.24 -30.73 -3.23
CA GLY A 418 -5.16 -31.10 -4.15
C GLY A 418 -4.40 -29.89 -4.71
N GLU A 419 -3.08 -30.03 -4.85
CA GLU A 419 -2.19 -28.98 -5.36
C GLU A 419 -2.54 -28.52 -6.78
N ASP A 420 -2.99 -29.44 -7.64
CA ASP A 420 -3.42 -29.15 -9.01
C ASP A 420 -4.62 -28.20 -9.09
N SER A 421 -5.33 -27.96 -7.98
CA SER A 421 -6.41 -26.98 -7.91
C SER A 421 -5.92 -25.54 -7.74
N PHE A 422 -4.61 -25.32 -7.57
CA PHE A 422 -4.02 -24.01 -7.33
C PHE A 422 -3.14 -23.57 -8.51
N TYR A 423 -2.77 -22.29 -8.48
CA TYR A 423 -1.76 -21.72 -9.37
C TYR A 423 -0.35 -21.96 -8.80
N PRO A 424 0.67 -22.24 -9.63
CA PRO A 424 2.05 -22.46 -9.16
C PRO A 424 2.61 -21.33 -8.28
N GLU A 425 2.15 -20.09 -8.51
CA GLU A 425 2.55 -18.90 -7.76
C GLU A 425 2.20 -18.95 -6.28
N VAL A 426 1.24 -19.78 -5.87
CA VAL A 426 0.92 -20.02 -4.46
C VAL A 426 2.08 -20.72 -3.74
N PHE A 427 2.84 -21.54 -4.46
CA PHE A 427 3.94 -22.35 -3.93
C PHE A 427 5.31 -21.71 -4.14
N LYS A 428 5.39 -20.63 -4.92
CA LYS A 428 6.64 -19.91 -5.17
C LYS A 428 6.94 -18.98 -4.00
N ASP A 429 8.01 -19.29 -3.27
CA ASP A 429 8.55 -18.43 -2.21
C ASP A 429 9.85 -17.76 -2.68
N THR A 430 9.84 -16.43 -2.80
CA THR A 430 11.02 -15.63 -3.15
C THR A 430 11.65 -14.94 -1.95
N THR A 431 11.11 -15.15 -0.74
CA THR A 431 11.44 -14.37 0.46
C THR A 431 12.93 -14.33 0.72
N GLU A 432 13.62 -15.47 0.68
CA GLU A 432 15.06 -15.54 0.97
C GLU A 432 15.87 -14.64 0.02
N ASN A 433 15.61 -14.72 -1.30
CA ASN A 433 16.29 -13.88 -2.28
C ASN A 433 16.01 -12.39 -2.06
N ASP A 434 14.77 -12.03 -1.72
CA ASP A 434 14.38 -10.65 -1.45
C ASP A 434 15.07 -10.13 -0.17
N VAL A 435 15.18 -10.96 0.87
CA VAL A 435 15.91 -10.66 2.13
C VAL A 435 17.39 -10.40 1.84
N GLU A 436 18.06 -11.30 1.10
CA GLU A 436 19.48 -11.12 0.76
C GLU A 436 19.72 -9.83 -0.04
N ALA A 437 18.84 -9.54 -1.00
CA ALA A 437 18.95 -8.39 -1.86
C ALA A 437 18.80 -7.07 -1.06
N ILE A 438 17.84 -7.03 -0.13
CA ILE A 438 17.64 -5.88 0.77
C ILE A 438 18.82 -5.72 1.72
N TYR A 439 19.26 -6.81 2.36
CA TYR A 439 20.34 -6.78 3.35
C TYR A 439 21.67 -6.35 2.72
N SER A 440 22.01 -6.92 1.55
CA SER A 440 23.21 -6.53 0.79
C SER A 440 23.19 -5.06 0.39
N GLU A 441 22.01 -4.48 0.16
CA GLU A 441 21.87 -3.08 -0.21
C GLU A 441 21.96 -2.15 1.01
N LEU A 442 21.53 -2.62 2.19
CA LEU A 442 21.74 -1.93 3.47
C LEU A 442 23.21 -1.83 3.84
N GLU A 443 23.98 -2.92 3.71
CA GLU A 443 25.42 -2.94 4.05
C GLU A 443 26.29 -2.04 3.16
N ARG A 444 25.77 -1.60 2.01
CA ARG A 444 26.48 -0.70 1.08
C ARG A 444 26.30 0.78 1.39
N LYS A 445 25.33 1.14 2.22
CA LYS A 445 25.06 2.52 2.65
C LYS A 445 25.83 2.83 3.92
#